data_AF-A0AA41YP01-F1
#
_entry.id   AF-A0AA41YP01-F1
#
_cell.length_a   1.000
_cell.length_b   1.000
_cell.length_c   1.000
_cell.angle_alpha   90.00
_cell.angle_beta   90.00
_cell.angle_gamma   90.00
#
_symmetry.space_group_name_H-M   'P 1'
#
loop_
_entity.id
_entity.type
_entity.pdbx_description
1 polymer ?
#
loop_
_entity_poly.entity_id
_entity_poly.type
_entity_poly.pdbx_seq_one_letter_code
_entity_poly.pdbx_strand_id
1 'polypeptide(L)'
;MFSRLALFLLLGLLAGCGSLPRPFEGNPGATALRLAQPPPARLAVPAPGTAFLTDAASDSLARNLAAALVDQEVPAVADAPGRTDWRLIITAETRGETIVPGYTVQDPAGVDQGATEGLPISAASWAAAAPATLKQAAADAAPRVASLLTHIEAARRQSDPNSLVNRPARVAFTGVTGAPGDGNQSLTRQIRDQLSKLGQVLQDTDQGADFTLVGEVKTAPIAGGQMRVEIQWLVKDARGAEAGRVVQLNEVPRGTLDGYWGDIALVVAQEAAGGVRDVIVNQGGAKR
;
A
#
# COMPACT_ATOMS: atom_id res chain seq x y z
N MET A 1 -49.07 -22.72 55.47
CA MET A 1 -48.60 -21.55 54.69
C MET A 1 -47.11 -21.61 54.30
N PHE A 2 -46.41 -22.76 54.40
CA PHE A 2 -44.97 -22.85 54.10
C PHE A 2 -44.63 -23.42 52.70
N SER A 3 -45.61 -23.91 51.94
CA SER A 3 -45.35 -24.58 50.64
C SER A 3 -45.32 -23.63 49.43
N ARG A 4 -45.90 -22.42 49.53
CA ARG A 4 -45.91 -21.43 48.43
C ARG A 4 -44.64 -20.58 48.35
N LEU A 5 -43.83 -20.53 49.42
CA LEU A 5 -42.61 -19.72 49.46
C LEU A 5 -41.42 -20.43 48.78
N ALA A 6 -41.41 -21.76 48.75
CA ALA A 6 -40.34 -22.54 48.14
C ALA A 6 -40.36 -22.50 46.60
N LEU A 7 -41.53 -22.28 45.99
CA LEU A 7 -41.66 -22.23 44.53
C LEU A 7 -41.20 -20.88 43.93
N PHE A 8 -41.26 -19.79 44.70
CA PHE A 8 -40.77 -18.48 44.26
C PHE A 8 -39.24 -18.33 44.37
N LEU A 9 -38.59 -19.11 45.23
CA LEU A 9 -37.12 -19.07 45.37
C LEU A 9 -36.39 -19.81 44.23
N LEU A 10 -37.06 -20.73 43.55
CA LEU A 10 -36.45 -21.55 42.49
C LEU A 10 -36.45 -20.90 41.10
N LEU A 11 -37.31 -19.89 40.85
CA LEU A 11 -37.36 -19.17 39.56
C LEU A 11 -36.38 -17.98 39.46
N GLY A 12 -35.73 -17.59 40.55
CA GLY A 12 -34.75 -16.48 40.55
C GLY A 12 -33.35 -16.87 40.05
N LEU A 13 -33.04 -18.15 39.92
CA LEU A 13 -31.69 -18.66 39.63
C LEU A 13 -31.39 -18.83 38.12
N LEU A 14 -32.32 -18.50 37.23
CA LEU A 14 -32.15 -18.65 35.77
C LEU A 14 -31.88 -17.33 35.01
N ALA A 15 -31.79 -16.18 35.69
CA ALA A 15 -31.46 -14.89 35.07
C ALA A 15 -29.96 -14.54 35.09
N GLY A 16 -29.09 -15.55 35.21
CA GLY A 16 -27.65 -15.40 35.38
C GLY A 16 -26.81 -15.67 34.12
N CYS A 17 -27.34 -15.47 32.91
CA CYS A 17 -26.50 -15.39 31.71
C CYS A 17 -26.03 -13.94 31.51
N GLY A 18 -25.08 -13.50 32.33
CA GLY A 18 -24.32 -12.29 32.03
C GLY A 18 -23.58 -12.47 30.70
N SER A 19 -23.59 -11.47 29.83
CA SER A 19 -22.83 -11.49 28.59
C SER A 19 -21.37 -11.79 28.90
N LEU A 20 -20.84 -12.92 28.39
CA LEU A 20 -19.42 -13.20 28.47
C LEU A 20 -18.64 -11.98 27.92
N PRO A 21 -17.53 -11.59 28.57
CA PRO A 21 -16.59 -10.66 27.95
C PRO A 21 -16.21 -11.26 26.60
N ARG A 22 -16.40 -10.50 25.52
CA ARG A 22 -15.98 -10.87 24.17
C ARG A 22 -14.65 -10.15 23.88
N PRO A 23 -13.50 -10.60 24.42
CA PRO A 23 -12.21 -9.94 24.24
C PRO A 23 -11.76 -9.89 22.76
N PHE A 24 -12.46 -10.61 21.87
CA PHE A 24 -12.22 -10.64 20.43
C PHE A 24 -13.34 -10.01 19.59
N GLU A 25 -14.36 -9.37 20.20
CA GLU A 25 -15.25 -8.46 19.46
C GLU A 25 -14.57 -7.10 19.27
N GLY A 26 -13.49 -7.11 18.52
CA GLY A 26 -13.00 -5.91 17.87
C GLY A 26 -13.68 -5.77 16.52
N ASN A 27 -14.12 -4.56 16.18
CA ASN A 27 -14.22 -4.13 14.78
C ASN A 27 -12.93 -3.35 14.48
N PRO A 28 -11.79 -4.04 14.21
CA PRO A 28 -10.47 -3.42 14.15
C PRO A 28 -10.32 -2.42 12.99
N GLY A 29 -11.32 -2.31 12.09
CA GLY A 29 -11.38 -1.30 11.04
C GLY A 29 -10.05 -1.14 10.29
N ALA A 30 -9.57 0.10 10.17
CA ALA A 30 -8.33 0.45 9.50
C ALA A 30 -7.06 -0.23 10.10
N THR A 31 -7.10 -0.65 11.37
CA THR A 31 -5.97 -1.32 12.04
C THR A 31 -5.79 -2.76 11.56
N ALA A 32 -6.88 -3.50 11.33
CA ALA A 32 -6.78 -4.84 10.73
C ALA A 32 -6.25 -4.79 9.30
N LEU A 33 -6.59 -3.76 8.53
CA LEU A 33 -6.07 -3.57 7.17
C LEU A 33 -4.57 -3.23 7.16
N ARG A 34 -4.06 -2.48 8.16
CA ARG A 34 -2.61 -2.28 8.34
C ARG A 34 -1.88 -3.56 8.72
N LEU A 35 -2.48 -4.39 9.57
CA LEU A 35 -1.90 -5.67 10.00
C LEU A 35 -2.01 -6.77 8.92
N ALA A 36 -2.97 -6.64 8.00
CA ALA A 36 -3.13 -7.53 6.85
C ALA A 36 -2.24 -7.14 5.66
N GLN A 37 -1.46 -6.05 5.76
CA GLN A 37 -0.42 -5.79 4.77
C GLN A 37 0.62 -6.91 4.88
N PRO A 38 0.90 -7.63 3.78
CA PRO A 38 1.94 -8.64 3.81
C PRO A 38 3.24 -7.97 4.28
N PRO A 39 3.99 -8.61 5.18
CA PRO A 39 5.25 -8.05 5.65
C PRO A 39 6.14 -7.72 4.44
N PRO A 40 6.97 -6.68 4.52
CA PRO A 40 7.91 -6.35 3.47
C PRO A 40 8.72 -7.60 3.11
N ALA A 41 9.00 -7.79 1.82
CA ALA A 41 9.66 -8.99 1.33
C ALA A 41 10.99 -9.19 2.07
N ARG A 42 11.10 -10.31 2.79
CA ARG A 42 12.30 -10.74 3.51
C ARG A 42 13.40 -11.10 2.50
N LEU A 43 14.62 -10.67 2.78
CA LEU A 43 15.81 -11.04 2.01
C LEU A 43 16.60 -12.15 2.73
N ALA A 44 16.56 -13.35 2.18
CA ALA A 44 17.39 -14.46 2.63
C ALA A 44 18.82 -14.31 2.11
N VAL A 45 19.80 -14.44 3.00
CA VAL A 45 21.24 -14.40 2.72
C VAL A 45 21.81 -15.79 3.01
N PRO A 46 21.72 -16.75 2.07
CA PRO A 46 22.29 -18.07 2.25
C PRO A 46 23.83 -18.00 2.31
N ALA A 47 24.45 -18.96 3.00
CA ALA A 47 25.90 -19.10 3.02
C ALA A 47 26.43 -19.38 1.60
N PRO A 48 27.46 -18.64 1.12
CA PRO A 48 27.98 -18.84 -0.22
C PRO A 48 28.74 -20.16 -0.38
N GLY A 49 28.40 -20.90 -1.43
CA GLY A 49 29.19 -22.07 -1.87
C GLY A 49 30.29 -21.74 -2.89
N THR A 50 30.25 -20.55 -3.51
CA THR A 50 31.14 -20.16 -4.63
C THR A 50 31.96 -18.91 -4.34
N ALA A 51 32.20 -18.62 -3.06
CA ALA A 51 32.96 -17.44 -2.63
C ALA A 51 34.39 -17.75 -2.21
N PHE A 52 34.95 -18.92 -2.53
CA PHE A 52 36.30 -19.33 -2.10
C PHE A 52 36.53 -19.27 -0.57
N LEU A 53 35.49 -19.55 0.21
CA LEU A 53 35.50 -19.60 1.67
C LEU A 53 35.18 -21.02 2.15
N THR A 54 35.60 -21.33 3.38
CA THR A 54 35.13 -22.54 4.08
C THR A 54 33.68 -22.36 4.53
N ASP A 55 32.96 -23.45 4.78
CA ASP A 55 31.54 -23.39 5.21
C ASP A 55 31.35 -22.50 6.45
N ALA A 56 32.22 -22.60 7.45
CA ALA A 56 32.16 -21.77 8.66
C ALA A 56 32.40 -20.28 8.39
N ALA A 57 33.28 -19.96 7.43
CA ALA A 57 33.53 -18.59 7.01
C ALA A 57 32.37 -18.05 6.16
N SER A 58 31.80 -18.86 5.27
CA SER A 58 30.61 -18.57 4.48
C SER A 58 29.41 -18.25 5.37
N ASP A 59 29.14 -19.07 6.38
CA ASP A 59 28.11 -18.85 7.38
C ASP A 59 28.32 -17.54 8.16
N SER A 60 29.58 -17.24 8.49
CA SER A 60 29.93 -16.02 9.22
C SER A 60 29.76 -14.78 8.35
N LEU A 61 30.13 -14.86 7.06
CA LEU A 61 29.89 -13.79 6.09
C LEU A 61 28.40 -13.53 5.90
N ALA A 62 27.60 -14.58 5.73
CA ALA A 62 26.15 -14.46 5.57
C ALA A 62 25.50 -13.79 6.79
N ARG A 63 25.85 -14.21 8.01
CA ARG A 63 25.38 -13.57 9.27
C ARG A 63 25.78 -12.11 9.37
N ASN A 64 27.03 -11.79 9.07
CA ASN A 64 27.52 -10.42 9.11
C ASN A 64 26.80 -9.53 8.09
N LEU A 65 26.55 -10.04 6.89
CA LEU A 65 25.87 -9.30 5.83
C LEU A 65 24.39 -9.10 6.13
N ALA A 66 23.70 -10.13 6.63
CA ALA A 66 22.33 -10.00 7.09
C ALA A 66 22.19 -8.96 8.21
N ALA A 67 23.10 -8.98 9.20
CA ALA A 67 23.11 -7.98 10.26
C ALA A 67 23.36 -6.55 9.72
N ALA A 68 24.36 -6.39 8.85
CA ALA A 68 24.68 -5.09 8.25
C ALA A 68 23.54 -4.56 7.35
N LEU A 69 22.78 -5.45 6.69
CA LEU A 69 21.60 -5.08 5.90
C LEU A 69 20.43 -4.65 6.81
N VAL A 70 20.23 -5.32 7.94
CA VAL A 70 19.25 -4.88 8.95
C VAL A 70 19.60 -3.50 9.48
N ASP A 71 20.88 -3.19 9.69
CA ASP A 71 21.34 -1.84 10.06
C ASP A 71 21.06 -0.79 8.95
N GLN A 72 20.86 -1.22 7.70
CA GLN A 72 20.42 -0.40 6.56
C GLN A 72 18.89 -0.43 6.35
N GLU A 73 18.13 -0.85 7.37
CA GLU A 73 16.67 -1.00 7.32
C GLU A 73 16.17 -2.01 6.27
N VAL A 74 17.03 -2.90 5.77
CA VAL A 74 16.66 -4.01 4.87
C VAL A 74 16.31 -5.24 5.72
N PRO A 75 15.08 -5.79 5.66
CA PRO A 75 14.70 -6.99 6.42
C PRO A 75 15.44 -8.25 5.92
N ALA A 76 16.65 -8.46 6.41
CA ALA A 76 17.54 -9.54 5.97
C ALA A 76 17.83 -10.57 7.07
N VAL A 77 18.19 -11.78 6.65
CA VAL A 77 18.45 -12.92 7.55
C VAL A 77 19.42 -13.90 6.92
N ALA A 78 20.33 -14.45 7.72
CA ALA A 78 21.26 -15.48 7.26
C ALA A 78 20.64 -16.87 7.43
N ASP A 79 19.91 -17.31 6.40
CA ASP A 79 19.19 -18.58 6.42
C ASP A 79 18.94 -19.07 4.99
N ALA A 80 18.50 -20.31 4.85
CA ALA A 80 17.99 -20.84 3.59
C ALA A 80 16.74 -20.05 3.15
N PRO A 81 16.62 -19.75 1.83
CA PRO A 81 15.47 -19.02 1.32
C PRO A 81 14.19 -19.86 1.38
N GLY A 82 13.13 -19.28 1.94
CA GLY A 82 11.77 -19.82 1.83
C GLY A 82 11.18 -19.66 0.44
N ARG A 83 9.98 -20.21 0.20
CA ARG A 83 9.31 -20.18 -1.13
C ARG A 83 8.97 -18.77 -1.62
N THR A 84 8.83 -17.81 -0.70
CA THR A 84 8.44 -16.43 -0.98
C THR A 84 9.58 -15.44 -0.76
N ASP A 85 10.76 -15.93 -0.39
CA ASP A 85 11.87 -15.07 -0.02
C ASP A 85 12.63 -14.62 -1.26
N TRP A 86 12.98 -13.33 -1.24
CA TRP A 86 14.04 -12.83 -2.10
C TRP A 86 15.37 -13.35 -1.58
N ARG A 87 16.36 -13.46 -2.46
CA ARG A 87 17.63 -14.13 -2.14
C ARG A 87 18.80 -13.26 -2.54
N LEU A 88 19.80 -13.15 -1.67
CA LEU A 88 21.07 -12.53 -1.99
C LEU A 88 22.11 -13.62 -2.24
N ILE A 89 22.44 -13.85 -3.51
CA ILE A 89 23.47 -14.81 -3.91
C ILE A 89 24.81 -14.11 -3.83
N ILE A 90 25.72 -14.68 -3.05
CA ILE A 90 27.07 -14.18 -2.87
C ILE A 90 28.01 -15.07 -3.67
N THR A 91 28.80 -14.46 -4.57
CA THR A 91 29.87 -15.11 -5.30
C THR A 91 31.18 -14.39 -5.04
N ALA A 92 32.31 -14.94 -5.48
CA ALA A 92 33.56 -14.21 -5.50
C ALA A 92 34.34 -14.52 -6.77
N GLU A 93 35.04 -13.52 -7.30
CA GLU A 93 35.87 -13.66 -8.49
C GLU A 93 37.31 -13.22 -8.18
N THR A 94 38.28 -13.98 -8.68
CA THR A 94 39.70 -13.61 -8.58
C THR A 94 40.07 -12.62 -9.67
N ARG A 95 40.56 -11.45 -9.27
CA ARG A 95 41.08 -10.41 -10.17
C ARG A 95 42.49 -10.02 -9.73
N GLY A 96 43.49 -10.56 -10.44
CA GLY A 96 44.90 -10.40 -10.06
C GLY A 96 45.17 -11.01 -8.67
N GLU A 97 45.73 -10.21 -7.77
CA GLU A 97 46.01 -10.60 -6.38
C GLU A 97 44.83 -10.34 -5.41
N THR A 98 43.66 -9.98 -5.94
CA THR A 98 42.48 -9.64 -5.16
C THR A 98 41.31 -10.56 -5.47
N ILE A 99 40.41 -10.70 -4.50
CA ILE A 99 39.09 -11.30 -4.61
C ILE A 99 38.06 -10.16 -4.60
N VAL A 100 37.16 -10.17 -5.58
CA VAL A 100 36.03 -9.25 -5.66
C VAL A 100 34.75 -10.05 -5.36
N PRO A 101 34.06 -9.79 -4.24
CA PRO A 101 32.79 -10.44 -3.95
C PRO A 101 31.68 -9.85 -4.82
N GLY A 102 30.88 -10.72 -5.42
CA GLY A 102 29.69 -10.38 -6.20
C GLY A 102 28.42 -10.64 -5.39
N TYR A 103 27.42 -9.78 -5.58
CA TYR A 103 26.13 -9.84 -4.90
C TYR A 103 25.01 -9.75 -5.92
N THR A 104 24.27 -10.83 -6.11
CA THR A 104 23.14 -10.89 -7.03
C THR A 104 21.84 -11.03 -6.23
N VAL A 105 20.88 -10.16 -6.49
CA VAL A 105 19.54 -10.24 -5.92
C VAL A 105 18.66 -11.08 -6.84
N GLN A 106 18.07 -12.13 -6.29
CA GLN A 106 17.10 -12.99 -6.96
C GLN A 106 15.71 -12.83 -6.37
N ASP A 107 14.70 -12.91 -7.24
CA ASP A 107 13.31 -12.98 -6.82
C ASP A 107 12.95 -14.37 -6.24
N PRO A 108 11.73 -14.58 -5.73
CA PRO A 108 11.32 -15.89 -5.20
C PRO A 108 11.32 -17.02 -6.24
N ALA A 109 11.18 -16.69 -7.53
CA ALA A 109 11.26 -17.64 -8.63
C ALA A 109 12.72 -18.02 -8.99
N GLY A 110 13.71 -17.35 -8.40
CA GLY A 110 15.13 -17.58 -8.64
C GLY A 110 15.68 -16.82 -9.85
N VAL A 111 14.96 -15.80 -10.33
CA VAL A 111 15.39 -14.97 -11.46
C VAL A 111 16.23 -13.81 -10.94
N ASP A 112 17.41 -13.61 -11.53
CA ASP A 112 18.30 -12.49 -11.23
C ASP A 112 17.63 -11.14 -11.58
N GLN A 113 17.53 -10.26 -10.60
CA GLN A 113 16.91 -8.93 -10.72
C GLN A 113 17.94 -7.81 -10.83
N GLY A 114 19.16 -8.09 -10.40
CA GLY A 114 20.28 -7.16 -10.50
C GLY A 114 21.48 -7.65 -9.68
N ALA A 115 22.64 -7.07 -9.96
CA ALA A 115 23.88 -7.42 -9.29
C ALA A 115 24.73 -6.18 -8.99
N THR A 116 25.56 -6.29 -7.95
CA THR A 116 26.60 -5.32 -7.61
C THR A 116 27.83 -6.04 -7.10
N GLU A 117 28.97 -5.38 -7.15
CA GLU A 117 30.23 -5.89 -6.60
C GLU A 117 30.59 -5.16 -5.30
N GLY A 118 31.32 -5.85 -4.43
CA GLY A 118 31.98 -5.24 -3.27
C GLY A 118 33.38 -4.74 -3.62
N LEU A 119 34.06 -4.17 -2.63
CA LEU A 119 35.44 -3.75 -2.83
C LEU A 119 36.39 -4.95 -3.02
N PRO A 120 37.46 -4.80 -3.83
CA PRO A 120 38.52 -5.79 -3.91
C PRO A 120 39.22 -6.00 -2.56
N ILE A 121 39.37 -7.26 -2.15
CA ILE A 121 40.06 -7.68 -0.93
C ILE A 121 41.26 -8.54 -1.33
N SER A 122 42.40 -8.43 -0.66
CA SER A 122 43.55 -9.28 -1.01
C SER A 122 43.18 -10.77 -0.93
N ALA A 123 43.66 -11.58 -1.87
CA ALA A 123 43.35 -13.00 -1.90
C ALA A 123 43.80 -13.72 -0.62
N ALA A 124 44.94 -13.32 -0.05
CA ALA A 124 45.43 -13.83 1.22
C ALA A 124 44.50 -13.49 2.39
N SER A 125 44.03 -12.23 2.48
CA SER A 125 43.11 -11.80 3.54
C SER A 125 41.73 -12.46 3.43
N TRP A 126 41.24 -12.63 2.20
CA TRP A 126 39.97 -13.29 1.93
C TRP A 126 40.03 -14.78 2.30
N ALA A 127 41.07 -15.49 1.85
CA ALA A 127 41.29 -16.90 2.18
C ALA A 127 41.52 -17.15 3.68
N ALA A 128 42.20 -16.22 4.37
CA ALA A 128 42.37 -16.29 5.82
C ALA A 128 41.06 -16.10 6.59
N ALA A 129 40.04 -15.46 5.98
CA ALA A 129 38.69 -15.31 6.50
C ALA A 129 38.61 -14.80 7.96
N ALA A 130 39.52 -13.90 8.34
CA ALA A 130 39.54 -13.36 9.69
C ALA A 130 38.20 -12.67 10.01
N PRO A 131 37.68 -12.78 11.25
CA PRO A 131 36.36 -12.22 11.60
C PRO A 131 36.22 -10.73 11.28
N ALA A 132 37.28 -9.95 11.47
CA ALA A 132 37.31 -8.52 11.13
C ALA A 132 37.18 -8.28 9.61
N THR A 133 37.88 -9.07 8.79
CA THR A 133 37.81 -8.98 7.31
C THR A 133 36.41 -9.28 6.81
N LEU A 134 35.79 -10.36 7.29
CA LEU A 134 34.42 -10.73 6.88
C LEU A 134 33.39 -9.70 7.33
N LYS A 135 33.54 -9.15 8.55
CA LYS A 135 32.67 -8.07 9.05
C LYS A 135 32.83 -6.80 8.22
N GLN A 136 34.06 -6.44 7.85
CA GLN A 136 34.33 -5.27 7.01
C GLN A 136 33.77 -5.44 5.60
N ALA A 137 33.93 -6.63 4.99
CA ALA A 137 33.34 -6.95 3.69
C ALA A 137 31.80 -6.83 3.72
N ALA A 138 31.16 -7.32 4.78
CA ALA A 138 29.72 -7.19 4.96
C ALA A 138 29.27 -5.73 5.13
N ALA A 139 29.96 -4.96 5.97
CA ALA A 139 29.67 -3.55 6.20
C ALA A 139 29.83 -2.70 4.92
N ASP A 140 30.79 -3.08 4.06
CA ASP A 140 30.99 -2.45 2.76
C ASP A 140 29.88 -2.78 1.75
N ALA A 141 29.44 -4.03 1.73
CA ALA A 141 28.46 -4.53 0.78
C ALA A 141 27.03 -4.05 1.08
N ALA A 142 26.65 -3.96 2.36
CA ALA A 142 25.30 -3.62 2.80
C ALA A 142 24.71 -2.36 2.13
N PRO A 143 25.36 -1.18 2.11
CA PRO A 143 24.80 0.01 1.46
C PRO A 143 24.67 -0.15 -0.07
N ARG A 144 25.56 -0.92 -0.73
CA ARG A 144 25.48 -1.19 -2.18
C ARG A 144 24.28 -2.07 -2.50
N VAL A 145 24.09 -3.13 -1.72
CA VAL A 145 22.94 -4.05 -1.86
C VAL A 145 21.62 -3.33 -1.53
N ALA A 146 21.57 -2.49 -0.50
CA ALA A 146 20.40 -1.67 -0.18
C ALA A 146 20.03 -0.72 -1.33
N SER A 147 21.04 -0.07 -1.93
CA SER A 147 20.84 0.79 -3.11
C SER A 147 20.34 0.00 -4.32
N LEU A 148 20.91 -1.19 -4.56
CA LEU A 148 20.48 -2.11 -5.62
C LEU A 148 19.01 -2.51 -5.45
N LEU A 149 18.59 -2.89 -4.24
CA LEU A 149 17.19 -3.25 -3.94
C LEU A 149 16.24 -2.07 -4.22
N THR A 150 16.64 -0.86 -3.83
CA THR A 150 15.87 0.37 -4.11
C THR A 150 15.68 0.57 -5.61
N HIS A 151 16.73 0.36 -6.41
CA HIS A 151 16.64 0.46 -7.88
C HIS A 151 15.77 -0.64 -8.48
N ILE A 152 15.88 -1.89 -8.01
CA ILE A 152 15.03 -3.00 -8.44
C ILE A 152 13.56 -2.70 -8.17
N GLU A 153 13.23 -2.20 -6.97
CA GLU A 153 11.87 -1.83 -6.61
C GLU A 153 11.33 -0.68 -7.46
N ALA A 154 12.16 0.32 -7.76
CA ALA A 154 11.79 1.40 -8.67
C ALA A 154 11.51 0.86 -10.09
N ALA A 155 12.40 0.02 -10.62
CA ALA A 155 12.26 -0.59 -11.94
C ALA A 155 11.02 -1.49 -12.02
N ARG A 156 10.72 -2.27 -10.97
CA ARG A 156 9.54 -3.13 -10.90
C ARG A 156 8.24 -2.32 -10.84
N ARG A 157 8.21 -1.22 -10.07
CA ARG A 157 7.08 -0.28 -10.07
C ARG A 157 6.87 0.39 -11.43
N GLN A 158 7.95 0.62 -12.18
CA GLN A 158 7.90 1.19 -13.51
C GLN A 158 7.48 0.17 -14.58
N SER A 159 7.74 -1.13 -14.39
CA SER A 159 7.42 -2.17 -15.37
C SER A 159 6.14 -2.96 -15.07
N ASP A 160 5.51 -2.76 -13.91
CA ASP A 160 4.20 -3.35 -13.59
C ASP A 160 3.08 -2.76 -14.49
N PRO A 161 2.40 -3.59 -15.33
CA PRO A 161 1.29 -3.15 -16.19
C PRO A 161 0.08 -2.59 -15.41
N ASN A 162 -0.02 -2.90 -14.12
CA ASN A 162 -1.06 -2.40 -13.23
C ASN A 162 -0.61 -1.14 -12.45
N SER A 163 0.63 -0.70 -12.65
CA SER A 163 1.13 0.55 -12.07
C SER A 163 0.42 1.74 -12.70
N LEU A 164 -0.28 2.51 -11.87
CA LEU A 164 -0.91 3.79 -12.22
C LEU A 164 0.12 4.88 -12.61
N VAL A 165 1.41 4.58 -12.51
CA VAL A 165 2.51 5.47 -12.92
C VAL A 165 2.61 5.57 -14.45
N ASN A 166 2.29 4.50 -15.20
CA ASN A 166 2.51 4.45 -16.65
C ASN A 166 1.22 4.36 -17.48
N ARG A 167 0.05 4.40 -16.85
CA ARG A 167 -1.24 4.43 -17.56
C ARG A 167 -2.26 5.31 -16.85
N PRO A 168 -3.19 5.94 -17.60
CA PRO A 168 -4.37 6.56 -17.03
C PRO A 168 -5.08 5.62 -16.03
N ALA A 169 -5.50 6.15 -14.88
CA ALA A 169 -6.35 5.38 -13.98
C ALA A 169 -7.72 5.18 -14.63
N ARG A 170 -8.25 3.95 -14.51
CA ARG A 170 -9.61 3.60 -14.91
C ARG A 170 -10.52 3.83 -13.71
N VAL A 171 -11.42 4.78 -13.83
CA VAL A 171 -12.37 5.16 -12.78
C VAL A 171 -13.76 4.70 -13.18
N ALA A 172 -14.33 3.78 -12.42
CA ALA A 172 -15.74 3.45 -12.53
C ALA A 172 -16.58 4.57 -11.93
N PHE A 173 -17.52 5.11 -12.71
CA PHE A 173 -18.39 6.18 -12.25
C PHE A 173 -19.75 6.09 -12.93
N THR A 174 -20.76 5.62 -12.19
CA THR A 174 -22.11 5.42 -12.74
C THR A 174 -22.96 6.70 -12.73
N GLY A 175 -22.61 7.68 -11.90
CA GLY A 175 -23.25 8.99 -11.87
C GLY A 175 -23.37 9.59 -10.48
N VAL A 176 -24.10 10.70 -10.40
CA VAL A 176 -24.44 11.41 -9.17
C VAL A 176 -25.87 11.11 -8.75
N THR A 177 -26.10 11.01 -7.45
CA THR A 177 -27.45 10.84 -6.87
C THR A 177 -27.78 11.96 -5.87
N GLY A 178 -29.08 12.18 -5.65
CA GLY A 178 -29.59 13.08 -4.60
C GLY A 178 -29.69 14.56 -4.97
N ALA A 179 -29.19 15.00 -6.13
CA ALA A 179 -29.27 16.40 -6.52
C ALA A 179 -30.69 16.77 -7.00
N PRO A 180 -31.21 17.96 -6.61
CA PRO A 180 -32.48 18.48 -7.13
C PRO A 180 -32.36 18.94 -8.59
N GLY A 181 -33.51 19.23 -9.21
CA GLY A 181 -33.58 19.66 -10.61
C GLY A 181 -32.94 18.66 -11.56
N ASP A 182 -32.10 19.14 -12.49
CA ASP A 182 -31.29 18.31 -13.39
C ASP A 182 -29.88 18.00 -12.84
N GLY A 183 -29.62 18.29 -11.57
CA GLY A 183 -28.28 18.32 -10.98
C GLY A 183 -27.52 16.99 -11.10
N ASN A 184 -28.20 15.85 -10.98
CA ASN A 184 -27.57 14.53 -11.13
C ASN A 184 -26.96 14.37 -12.52
N GLN A 185 -27.71 14.76 -13.55
CA GLN A 185 -27.28 14.65 -14.94
C GLN A 185 -26.19 15.67 -15.27
N SER A 186 -26.37 16.91 -14.81
CA SER A 186 -25.43 18.00 -15.03
C SER A 186 -24.08 17.76 -14.35
N LEU A 187 -24.07 17.37 -13.06
CA LEU A 187 -22.82 17.02 -12.36
C LEU A 187 -22.14 15.79 -12.96
N THR A 188 -22.90 14.76 -13.34
CA THR A 188 -22.34 13.55 -13.97
C THR A 188 -21.62 13.88 -15.28
N ARG A 189 -22.22 14.71 -16.14
CA ARG A 189 -21.58 15.14 -17.40
C ARG A 189 -20.33 15.95 -17.12
N GLN A 190 -20.42 16.94 -16.22
CA GLN A 190 -19.32 17.85 -15.96
C GLN A 190 -18.13 17.15 -15.30
N ILE A 191 -18.35 16.29 -14.30
CA ILE A 191 -17.25 15.57 -13.65
C ILE A 191 -16.54 14.60 -14.61
N ARG A 192 -17.29 13.97 -15.52
CA ARG A 192 -16.70 13.13 -16.58
C ARG A 192 -15.78 13.94 -17.47
N ASP A 193 -16.26 15.08 -17.99
CA ASP A 193 -15.46 15.97 -18.83
C ASP A 193 -14.20 16.48 -18.09
N GLN A 194 -14.33 16.92 -16.85
CA GLN A 194 -13.19 17.43 -16.08
C GLN A 194 -12.16 16.35 -15.74
N LEU A 195 -12.58 15.16 -15.31
CA LEU A 195 -11.64 14.07 -15.01
C LEU A 195 -10.97 13.53 -16.28
N SER A 196 -11.67 13.47 -17.41
CA SER A 196 -11.06 13.13 -18.70
C SER A 196 -10.00 14.14 -19.14
N LYS A 197 -10.24 15.46 -18.94
CA LYS A 197 -9.23 16.51 -19.17
C LYS A 197 -7.99 16.35 -18.28
N LEU A 198 -8.16 15.77 -17.10
CA LEU A 198 -7.08 15.42 -16.17
C LEU A 198 -6.45 14.04 -16.44
N GLY A 199 -6.70 13.46 -17.62
CA GLY A 199 -6.08 12.22 -18.08
C GLY A 199 -6.63 10.96 -17.42
N GLN A 200 -7.80 11.02 -16.79
CA GLN A 200 -8.46 9.83 -16.23
C GLN A 200 -9.38 9.18 -17.26
N VAL A 201 -9.45 7.86 -17.27
CA VAL A 201 -10.37 7.10 -18.13
C VAL A 201 -11.58 6.72 -17.31
N LEU A 202 -12.75 7.27 -17.65
CA LEU A 202 -14.00 6.95 -16.97
C LEU A 202 -14.74 5.83 -17.69
N GLN A 203 -15.34 4.95 -16.92
CA GLN A 203 -16.13 3.82 -17.40
C GLN A 203 -17.37 3.60 -16.53
N ASP A 204 -18.37 2.94 -17.10
CA ASP A 204 -19.67 2.73 -16.46
C ASP A 204 -19.74 1.43 -15.64
N THR A 205 -18.63 0.69 -15.58
CA THR A 205 -18.51 -0.60 -14.93
C THR A 205 -17.33 -0.64 -13.96
N ASP A 206 -17.53 -1.27 -12.82
CA ASP A 206 -16.47 -1.54 -11.84
C ASP A 206 -15.49 -2.61 -12.35
N GLN A 207 -15.84 -3.38 -13.38
CA GLN A 207 -14.95 -4.40 -13.94
C GLN A 207 -13.70 -3.77 -14.58
N GLY A 208 -12.53 -4.14 -14.07
CA GLY A 208 -11.25 -3.61 -14.51
C GLY A 208 -11.01 -2.14 -14.13
N ALA A 209 -11.79 -1.61 -13.19
CA ALA A 209 -11.57 -0.28 -12.62
C ALA A 209 -10.47 -0.34 -11.56
N ASP A 210 -9.62 0.69 -11.54
CA ASP A 210 -8.63 0.89 -10.49
C ASP A 210 -9.27 1.59 -9.27
N PHE A 211 -10.28 2.42 -9.54
CA PHE A 211 -11.06 3.13 -8.54
C PHE A 211 -12.54 3.17 -8.90
N THR A 212 -13.40 3.28 -7.88
CA THR A 212 -14.82 3.62 -8.05
C THR A 212 -15.08 5.00 -7.45
N LEU A 213 -15.69 5.88 -8.22
CA LEU A 213 -16.15 7.20 -7.78
C LEU A 213 -17.65 7.14 -7.47
N VAL A 214 -18.04 7.66 -6.31
CA VAL A 214 -19.45 7.80 -5.90
C VAL A 214 -19.73 9.27 -5.63
N GLY A 215 -20.66 9.85 -6.38
CA GLY A 215 -21.12 11.23 -6.19
C GLY A 215 -22.49 11.25 -5.49
N GLU A 216 -22.58 11.92 -4.36
CA GLU A 216 -23.82 12.08 -3.59
C GLU A 216 -24.04 13.56 -3.28
N VAL A 217 -25.28 14.04 -3.48
CA VAL A 217 -25.70 15.38 -3.12
C VAL A 217 -26.77 15.28 -2.03
N LYS A 218 -26.61 16.08 -0.98
CA LYS A 218 -27.59 16.24 0.10
C LYS A 218 -27.99 17.68 0.21
N THR A 219 -29.28 17.91 0.41
CA THR A 219 -29.83 19.25 0.62
C THR A 219 -30.65 19.29 1.90
N ALA A 220 -30.46 20.32 2.72
CA ALA A 220 -31.22 20.52 3.94
C ALA A 220 -31.68 21.99 4.04
N PRO A 221 -32.97 22.26 4.29
CA PRO A 221 -33.43 23.61 4.60
C PRO A 221 -32.75 24.14 5.87
N ILE A 222 -32.36 25.41 5.85
CA ILE A 222 -31.83 26.12 7.04
C ILE A 222 -32.64 27.41 7.28
N ALA A 223 -32.35 28.12 8.37
CA ALA A 223 -33.06 29.35 8.75
C ALA A 223 -32.91 30.45 7.67
N GLY A 224 -33.83 31.43 7.69
CA GLY A 224 -33.75 32.60 6.81
C GLY A 224 -34.05 32.33 5.32
N GLY A 225 -34.83 31.28 5.02
CA GLY A 225 -35.18 30.95 3.63
C GLY A 225 -34.02 30.38 2.81
N GLN A 226 -32.93 30.00 3.46
CA GLN A 226 -31.77 29.40 2.84
C GLN A 226 -31.87 27.85 2.84
N MET A 227 -30.98 27.23 2.08
CA MET A 227 -30.78 25.79 1.99
C MET A 227 -29.28 25.50 1.98
N ARG A 228 -28.87 24.53 2.77
CA ARG A 228 -27.50 23.99 2.74
C ARG A 228 -27.45 22.83 1.75
N VAL A 229 -26.41 22.83 0.93
CA VAL A 229 -26.13 21.81 -0.09
C VAL A 229 -24.75 21.25 0.18
N GLU A 230 -24.68 19.93 0.33
CA GLU A 230 -23.45 19.17 0.52
C GLU A 230 -23.27 18.25 -0.68
N ILE A 231 -22.12 18.36 -1.35
CA ILE A 231 -21.74 17.52 -2.48
C ILE A 231 -20.53 16.72 -2.04
N GLN A 232 -20.69 15.40 -2.02
CA GLN A 232 -19.67 14.48 -1.59
C GLN A 232 -19.24 13.58 -2.75
N TRP A 233 -17.93 13.51 -2.95
CA TRP A 233 -17.28 12.60 -3.88
C TRP A 233 -16.43 11.61 -3.09
N LEU A 234 -16.87 10.36 -3.03
CA LEU A 234 -16.15 9.28 -2.38
C LEU A 234 -15.38 8.49 -3.43
N VAL A 235 -14.06 8.37 -3.25
CA VAL A 235 -13.19 7.53 -4.07
C VAL A 235 -12.93 6.24 -3.31
N LYS A 236 -13.16 5.10 -3.95
CA LYS A 236 -12.84 3.78 -3.43
C LYS A 236 -11.75 3.14 -4.28
N ASP A 237 -10.86 2.38 -3.65
CA ASP A 237 -9.88 1.57 -4.36
C ASP A 237 -10.54 0.34 -5.03
N ALA A 238 -9.77 -0.41 -5.82
CA ALA A 238 -10.22 -1.63 -6.48
C ALA A 238 -10.73 -2.73 -5.52
N ARG A 239 -10.44 -2.64 -4.22
CA ARG A 239 -10.92 -3.56 -3.17
C ARG A 239 -12.20 -3.05 -2.50
N GLY A 240 -12.68 -1.87 -2.90
CA GLY A 240 -13.86 -1.21 -2.35
C GLY A 240 -13.59 -0.41 -1.07
N ALA A 241 -12.34 -0.27 -0.63
CA ALA A 241 -11.98 0.50 0.55
C ALA A 241 -11.95 2.01 0.22
N GLU A 242 -12.30 2.87 1.18
CA GLU A 242 -12.25 4.32 1.01
C GLU A 242 -10.79 4.78 0.82
N ALA A 243 -10.49 5.26 -0.39
CA ALA A 243 -9.21 5.83 -0.78
C ALA A 243 -9.11 7.30 -0.36
N GLY A 244 -10.23 8.00 -0.36
CA GLY A 244 -10.36 9.39 0.05
C GLY A 244 -11.71 9.97 -0.34
N ARG A 245 -11.95 11.22 0.08
CA ARG A 245 -13.22 11.91 -0.13
C ARG A 245 -13.01 13.39 -0.37
N VAL A 246 -13.80 13.98 -1.25
CA VAL A 246 -13.90 15.42 -1.47
C VAL A 246 -15.30 15.86 -1.07
N VAL A 247 -15.40 16.89 -0.23
CA VAL A 247 -16.68 17.44 0.25
C VAL A 247 -16.73 18.92 -0.07
N GLN A 248 -17.82 19.35 -0.69
CA GLN A 248 -18.12 20.76 -0.96
C GLN A 248 -19.41 21.12 -0.25
N LEU A 249 -19.40 22.20 0.52
CA LEU A 249 -20.53 22.66 1.30
C LEU A 249 -20.85 24.10 0.94
N ASN A 250 -22.10 24.36 0.52
CA ASN A 250 -22.56 25.69 0.16
C ASN A 250 -23.95 25.98 0.76
N GLU A 251 -24.22 27.26 1.01
CA GLU A 251 -25.53 27.75 1.44
C GLU A 251 -26.09 28.66 0.34
N VAL A 252 -27.32 28.36 -0.11
CA VAL A 252 -27.97 29.05 -1.22
C VAL A 252 -29.41 29.39 -0.87
N PRO A 253 -30.01 30.43 -1.48
CA PRO A 253 -31.44 30.68 -1.35
C PRO A 253 -32.24 29.45 -1.81
N ARG A 254 -33.32 29.13 -1.08
CA ARG A 254 -34.20 28.02 -1.45
C ARG A 254 -34.76 28.21 -2.86
N GLY A 255 -34.83 27.13 -3.63
CA GLY A 255 -35.35 27.13 -5.00
C GLY A 255 -34.30 27.41 -6.09
N THR A 256 -33.11 27.90 -5.71
CA THR A 256 -32.02 28.20 -6.67
C THR A 256 -31.58 26.98 -7.47
N LEU A 257 -31.70 25.78 -6.89
CA LEU A 257 -31.19 24.53 -7.45
C LEU A 257 -32.29 23.60 -7.99
N ASP A 258 -33.53 24.08 -8.08
CA ASP A 258 -34.66 23.24 -8.51
C ASP A 258 -34.73 23.10 -10.05
N GLY A 259 -34.00 23.95 -10.77
CA GLY A 259 -33.97 24.03 -12.24
C GLY A 259 -32.68 23.46 -12.85
N TYR A 260 -32.08 24.23 -13.75
CA TYR A 260 -30.88 23.82 -14.50
C TYR A 260 -29.59 24.15 -13.75
N TRP A 261 -28.75 23.14 -13.59
CA TRP A 261 -27.47 23.20 -12.90
C TRP A 261 -26.29 23.50 -13.81
N GLY A 262 -26.47 23.65 -15.13
CA GLY A 262 -25.39 23.67 -16.12
C GLY A 262 -24.13 24.45 -15.70
N ASP A 263 -24.29 25.73 -15.33
CA ASP A 263 -23.18 26.61 -14.94
C ASP A 263 -22.61 26.26 -13.54
N ILE A 264 -23.49 25.93 -12.59
CA ILE A 264 -23.10 25.56 -11.22
C ILE A 264 -22.33 24.24 -11.23
N ALA A 265 -22.81 23.27 -11.98
CA ALA A 265 -22.21 21.94 -12.12
C ALA A 265 -20.81 22.01 -12.73
N LEU A 266 -20.56 22.95 -13.64
CA LEU A 266 -19.22 23.15 -14.21
C LEU A 266 -18.21 23.56 -13.12
N VAL A 267 -18.55 24.56 -12.31
CA VAL A 267 -17.68 25.07 -11.24
C VAL A 267 -17.45 23.99 -10.17
N VAL A 268 -18.54 23.36 -9.71
CA VAL A 268 -18.48 22.27 -8.72
C VAL A 268 -17.58 21.13 -9.22
N ALA A 269 -17.76 20.71 -10.49
CA ALA A 269 -16.99 19.63 -11.08
C ALA A 269 -15.52 19.97 -11.27
N GLN A 270 -15.17 21.21 -11.62
CA GLN A 270 -13.77 21.63 -11.77
C GLN A 270 -12.99 21.49 -10.47
N GLU A 271 -13.55 21.98 -9.37
CA GLU A 271 -12.95 21.85 -8.04
C GLU A 271 -12.88 20.38 -7.60
N ALA A 272 -13.98 19.65 -7.75
CA ALA A 272 -14.07 18.25 -7.34
C ALA A 272 -13.09 17.37 -8.13
N ALA A 273 -12.95 17.57 -9.44
CA ALA A 273 -12.05 16.79 -10.29
C ALA A 273 -10.58 16.95 -9.87
N GLY A 274 -10.18 18.15 -9.46
CA GLY A 274 -8.85 18.39 -8.89
C GLY A 274 -8.60 17.55 -7.63
N GLY A 275 -9.53 17.61 -6.67
CA GLY A 275 -9.42 16.84 -5.42
C GLY A 275 -9.47 15.32 -5.65
N VAL A 276 -10.35 14.84 -6.53
CA VAL A 276 -10.46 13.41 -6.88
C VAL A 276 -9.17 12.92 -7.55
N ARG A 277 -8.59 13.69 -8.47
CA ARG A 277 -7.29 13.37 -9.08
C ARG A 277 -6.20 13.24 -8.02
N ASP A 278 -6.15 14.17 -7.07
CA ASP A 278 -5.11 14.15 -6.04
C ASP A 278 -5.23 12.92 -5.12
N VAL A 279 -6.46 12.50 -4.80
CA VAL A 279 -6.70 11.22 -4.10
C VAL A 279 -6.18 10.02 -4.91
N ILE A 280 -6.49 9.97 -6.21
CA ILE A 280 -6.05 8.90 -7.11
C ILE A 280 -4.52 8.84 -7.21
N VAL A 281 -3.85 9.98 -7.39
CA VAL A 281 -2.39 10.08 -7.51
C VAL A 281 -1.68 9.66 -6.22
N ASN A 282 -2.18 10.12 -5.07
CA ASN A 282 -1.60 9.79 -3.77
C ASN A 282 -1.72 8.31 -3.42
N GLN A 283 -2.81 7.65 -3.82
CA GLN A 283 -2.99 6.20 -3.65
C GLN A 283 -2.25 5.39 -4.72
N GLY A 284 -2.08 5.93 -5.93
CA GLY A 284 -1.36 5.28 -7.03
C GLY A 284 0.17 5.35 -6.96
N GLY A 285 0.75 6.02 -5.95
CA GLY A 285 2.19 6.03 -5.69
C GLY A 285 3.02 6.93 -6.62
N ALA A 286 2.40 7.74 -7.47
CA ALA A 286 3.08 8.76 -8.26
C ALA A 286 3.38 9.98 -7.37
N LYS A 287 4.44 9.90 -6.56
CA LYS A 287 4.97 11.09 -5.87
C LYS A 287 5.59 12.02 -6.91
N ARG A 288 5.18 13.29 -6.87
CA ARG A 288 5.80 14.40 -7.58
C ARG A 288 7.24 14.63 -7.13
#